data_AF-A0A929XXS5-F1
#
_entry.id   AF-A0A929XXS5-F1
#
_cell.length_a   1.000
_cell.length_b   1.000
_cell.length_c   1.000
_cell.angle_alpha   90.00
_cell.angle_beta   90.00
_cell.angle_gamma   90.00
#
_symmetry.space_group_name_H-M   'P 1'
#
loop_
_entity.id
_entity.type
_entity.pdbx_description
1 polymer ?
#
loop_
_entity_poly.entity_id
_entity_poly.type
_entity_poly.pdbx_seq_one_letter_code
_entity_poly.pdbx_strand_id
1 'polypeptide(L)'
;MQSVSRTFIDKVYALCDYYLEGKTKRFSRHLYDIHKLYPTITIDDTFKELTEQVREHRSHLSICPSAKEGVDAKKLIYEFLDKDFYKSDYDTITKTLISDEVTYEQAALTLREIAGKLF
;
A
#
# COMPACT_ATOMS: atom_id res chain seq x y z
N MET A 1 -5.37 20.86 2.89
CA MET A 1 -6.16 19.67 2.52
C MET A 1 -5.19 18.71 1.80
N GLN A 2 -5.07 17.46 2.23
CA GLN A 2 -4.19 16.47 1.59
C GLN A 2 -4.80 15.99 0.28
N SER A 3 -4.00 15.79 -0.77
CA SER A 3 -4.51 15.30 -2.06
C SER A 3 -4.84 13.80 -2.01
N VAL A 4 -5.74 13.36 -2.91
CA VAL A 4 -6.06 11.93 -3.08
C VAL A 4 -4.80 11.14 -3.46
N SER A 5 -3.98 11.68 -4.37
CA SER A 5 -2.70 11.09 -4.78
C SER A 5 -1.75 10.87 -3.61
N ARG A 6 -1.59 11.89 -2.74
CA ARG A 6 -0.74 11.76 -1.56
C ARG A 6 -1.28 10.70 -0.60
N THR A 7 -2.58 10.71 -0.35
CA THR A 7 -3.27 9.72 0.50
C THR A 7 -3.08 8.29 -0.03
N PHE A 8 -3.15 8.10 -1.35
CA PHE A 8 -2.91 6.81 -1.99
C PHE A 8 -1.49 6.31 -1.73
N ILE A 9 -0.48 7.15 -1.96
CA ILE A 9 0.93 6.78 -1.78
C ILE A 9 1.22 6.48 -0.30
N ASP A 10 0.69 7.30 0.62
CA ASP A 10 0.85 7.06 2.06
C ASP A 10 0.24 5.72 2.51
N LYS A 11 -0.89 5.28 1.92
CA LYS A 11 -1.49 3.97 2.20
C LYS A 11 -0.64 2.81 1.69
N VAL A 12 0.00 2.96 0.53
CA VAL A 12 0.93 1.95 0.00
C VAL A 12 2.12 1.78 0.94
N TYR A 13 2.76 2.87 1.35
CA TYR A 13 3.87 2.80 2.30
C TYR A 13 3.45 2.30 3.68
N ALA A 14 2.24 2.63 4.15
CA ALA A 14 1.73 2.11 5.40
C ALA A 14 1.67 0.57 5.40
N LEU A 15 1.22 -0.05 4.30
CA LEU A 15 1.25 -1.51 4.17
C LEU A 15 2.68 -2.09 4.20
N CYS A 16 3.66 -1.39 3.62
CA CYS A 16 5.06 -1.81 3.70
C CYS A 16 5.62 -1.67 5.13
N ASP A 17 5.31 -0.58 5.82
CA ASP A 17 5.72 -0.34 7.20
C ASP A 17 5.15 -1.41 8.14
N TYR A 18 3.85 -1.66 8.05
CA TYR A 18 3.18 -2.68 8.87
C TYR A 18 3.74 -4.08 8.62
N TYR A 19 4.11 -4.38 7.37
CA TYR A 19 4.76 -5.65 7.06
C TYR A 19 6.13 -5.79 7.74
N LEU A 20 6.97 -4.76 7.65
CA LEU A 20 8.29 -4.74 8.32
C LEU A 20 8.18 -4.78 9.85
N GLU A 21 7.11 -4.22 10.41
CA GLU A 21 6.82 -4.28 11.84
C GLU A 21 6.14 -5.58 12.29
N GLY A 22 5.84 -6.50 11.37
CA GLY A 22 5.13 -7.77 11.68
C GLY A 22 3.69 -7.57 12.13
N LYS A 23 3.07 -6.45 11.76
CA LYS A 23 1.70 -6.08 12.16
C LYS A 23 0.66 -6.75 11.26
N THR A 24 0.03 -7.78 11.79
CA THR A 24 -0.85 -8.68 11.01
C THR A 24 -2.35 -8.39 11.12
N LYS A 25 -2.82 -7.48 11.99
CA LYS A 25 -4.26 -7.29 12.25
C LYS A 25 -4.70 -5.82 12.19
N ARG A 26 -5.86 -5.56 11.58
CA ARG A 26 -6.54 -4.25 11.40
C ARG A 26 -5.86 -3.29 10.42
N PHE A 27 -4.98 -3.79 9.56
CA PHE A 27 -4.20 -2.96 8.63
C PHE A 27 -4.49 -3.28 7.16
N SER A 28 -5.16 -4.41 6.88
CA SER A 28 -5.44 -4.87 5.51
C SER A 28 -6.48 -4.01 4.76
N ARG A 29 -7.29 -3.19 5.44
CA ARG A 29 -8.25 -2.28 4.78
C ARG A 29 -7.58 -1.32 3.80
N HIS A 30 -6.30 -1.01 3.98
CA HIS A 30 -5.57 -0.22 3.00
C HIS A 30 -5.46 -0.90 1.63
N LEU A 31 -5.43 -2.24 1.55
CA LEU A 31 -5.50 -2.95 0.27
C LEU A 31 -6.80 -2.63 -0.48
N TYR A 32 -7.93 -2.69 0.23
CA TYR A 32 -9.24 -2.32 -0.31
C TYR A 32 -9.26 -0.85 -0.76
N ASP A 33 -8.83 0.05 0.12
CA ASP A 33 -8.83 1.48 -0.18
C ASP A 33 -7.97 1.81 -1.40
N ILE A 34 -6.79 1.20 -1.52
CA ILE A 34 -5.90 1.35 -2.69
C ILE A 34 -6.60 0.84 -3.95
N HIS A 35 -7.22 -0.34 -3.88
CA HIS A 35 -7.98 -0.90 -5.01
C HIS A 35 -9.10 0.04 -5.47
N LYS A 36 -9.86 0.63 -4.54
CA LYS A 36 -10.96 1.56 -4.87
C LYS A 36 -10.48 2.90 -5.39
N LEU A 37 -9.34 3.40 -4.90
CA LEU A 37 -8.77 4.67 -5.34
C LEU A 37 -8.06 4.54 -6.68
N TYR A 38 -7.52 3.37 -7.01
CA TYR A 38 -6.68 3.16 -8.19
C TYR A 38 -7.29 3.67 -9.51
N PRO A 39 -8.59 3.46 -9.82
CA PRO A 39 -9.21 3.99 -11.04
C PRO A 39 -9.21 5.52 -11.16
N THR A 40 -9.01 6.24 -10.04
CA THR A 40 -8.93 7.71 -10.02
C THR A 40 -7.50 8.24 -10.09
N ILE A 41 -6.51 7.35 -10.07
CA ILE A 41 -5.08 7.70 -10.09
C ILE A 41 -4.54 7.56 -11.51
N THR A 42 -4.02 8.66 -12.04
CA THR A 42 -3.17 8.64 -13.24
C THR A 42 -1.72 8.52 -12.80
N ILE A 43 -1.02 7.45 -13.22
CA ILE A 43 0.42 7.28 -12.98
C ILE A 43 1.16 7.94 -14.14
N ASP A 44 1.37 9.25 -14.03
CA ASP A 44 2.24 10.05 -14.89
C ASP A 44 3.55 10.43 -14.16
N ASP A 45 4.41 11.21 -14.82
CA ASP A 45 5.69 11.60 -14.23
C ASP A 45 5.51 12.51 -13.00
N THR A 46 4.48 13.35 -12.96
CA THR A 46 4.14 14.14 -11.77
C THR A 46 3.75 13.25 -10.58
N PHE A 47 3.02 12.16 -10.81
CA PHE A 47 2.69 11.21 -9.75
C PHE A 47 3.92 10.43 -9.25
N LYS A 48 4.86 10.10 -10.15
CA LYS A 48 6.13 9.46 -9.78
C LYS A 48 7.01 10.41 -8.94
N GLU A 49 7.16 11.66 -9.37
CA GLU A 49 7.87 12.69 -8.61
C GLU A 49 7.24 12.88 -7.22
N LEU A 50 5.90 12.91 -7.13
CA LEU A 50 5.21 12.97 -5.84
C LEU A 50 5.55 11.74 -4.97
N THR A 51 5.63 10.55 -5.57
CA THR A 51 5.98 9.31 -4.85
C THR A 51 7.39 9.35 -4.27
N GLU A 52 8.35 9.90 -5.01
CA GLU A 52 9.72 10.13 -4.52
C GLU A 52 9.74 11.14 -3.37
N GLN A 53 9.04 12.27 -3.52
CA GLN A 53 8.92 13.27 -2.45
C GLN A 53 8.25 12.70 -1.18
N VAL A 54 7.24 11.84 -1.35
CA VAL A 54 6.62 11.13 -0.22
C VAL A 54 7.65 10.23 0.46
N ARG A 55 8.40 9.45 -0.32
CA ARG A 55 9.43 8.56 0.21
C ARG A 55 10.49 9.33 0.97
N GLU A 56 11.03 10.39 0.38
CA GLU A 56 12.06 11.25 1.00
C GLU A 56 11.56 11.79 2.34
N HIS A 57 10.36 12.40 2.36
CA HIS A 57 9.77 12.90 3.59
C HIS A 57 9.62 11.82 4.66
N ARG A 58 9.11 10.64 4.28
CA ARG A 58 8.93 9.51 5.20
C ARG A 58 10.25 8.93 5.67
N SER A 59 11.32 9.01 4.87
CA SER A 59 12.65 8.49 5.23
C SER A 59 13.23 9.17 6.48
N HIS A 60 12.82 10.40 6.79
CA HIS A 60 13.24 11.12 7.99
C HIS A 60 12.48 10.71 9.26
N LEU A 61 11.37 9.96 9.13
CA LEU A 61 10.54 9.54 10.26
C LEU A 61 10.96 8.15 10.74
N SER A 62 11.17 7.97 12.04
CA SER A 62 11.53 6.66 12.61
C SER A 62 10.41 5.62 12.47
N ILE A 63 9.16 6.08 12.42
CA ILE A 63 7.95 5.25 12.31
C ILE A 63 7.67 4.74 10.89
N CYS A 64 8.45 5.15 9.88
CA CYS A 64 8.28 4.76 8.48
C CYS A 64 9.49 3.95 7.98
N PRO A 65 9.71 2.72 8.49
CA PRO A 65 10.88 1.92 8.15
C PRO A 65 10.98 1.58 6.65
N SER A 66 9.86 1.48 5.94
CA SER A 66 9.84 1.13 4.51
C SER A 66 10.36 2.21 3.57
N ALA A 67 10.45 3.45 4.04
CA ALA A 67 10.96 4.58 3.27
C ALA A 67 12.46 4.84 3.48
N LYS A 68 13.12 4.07 4.35
CA LYS A 68 14.54 4.24 4.65
C LYS A 68 15.43 3.89 3.44
N GLU A 69 16.63 4.43 3.44
CA GLU A 69 17.66 4.10 2.46
C GLU A 69 17.95 2.58 2.48
N GLY A 70 18.14 2.00 1.30
CA GLY A 70 18.38 0.56 1.14
C GLY A 70 17.15 -0.34 1.22
N VAL A 71 15.97 0.19 1.55
CA VAL A 71 14.72 -0.58 1.54
C VAL A 71 14.07 -0.55 0.16
N ASP A 72 13.72 -1.72 -0.36
CA ASP A 72 13.05 -1.86 -1.65
C ASP A 72 11.54 -2.10 -1.43
N ALA A 73 10.75 -1.03 -1.59
CA ALA A 73 9.30 -1.10 -1.42
C ALA A 73 8.63 -2.06 -2.42
N LYS A 74 9.13 -2.15 -3.66
CA LYS A 74 8.59 -3.07 -4.67
C LYS A 74 8.75 -4.51 -4.21
N LYS A 75 9.96 -4.86 -3.77
CA LYS A 75 10.27 -6.20 -3.28
C LYS A 75 9.44 -6.55 -2.05
N LEU A 76 9.27 -5.62 -1.10
CA LEU A 76 8.42 -5.83 0.07
C LEU A 76 6.97 -6.10 -0.32
N ILE A 77 6.42 -5.32 -1.26
CA ILE A 77 5.06 -5.52 -1.76
C ILE A 77 4.90 -6.93 -2.33
N TYR A 78 5.78 -7.34 -3.23
CA TYR A 78 5.69 -8.69 -3.79
C TYR A 78 5.84 -9.77 -2.71
N GLU A 79 6.77 -9.59 -1.77
CA GLU A 79 7.00 -10.56 -0.71
C GLU A 79 5.78 -10.76 0.20
N PHE A 80 5.14 -9.69 0.69
CA PHE A 80 3.98 -9.86 1.57
C PHE A 80 2.73 -10.32 0.81
N LEU A 81 2.63 -10.04 -0.49
CA LEU A 81 1.56 -10.56 -1.34
C LEU A 81 1.77 -12.05 -1.63
N ASP A 82 3.00 -12.50 -1.93
CA ASP A 82 3.32 -13.92 -2.14
C ASP A 82 3.12 -14.76 -0.86
N LYS A 83 3.27 -14.15 0.31
CA LYS A 83 3.02 -14.77 1.61
C LYS A 83 1.56 -14.71 2.05
N ASP A 84 0.67 -14.10 1.28
CA ASP A 84 -0.73 -13.83 1.69
C ASP A 84 -0.81 -13.13 3.07
N PHE A 85 0.18 -12.29 3.41
CA PHE A 85 0.41 -11.79 4.78
C PHE A 85 -0.84 -11.11 5.39
N TYR A 86 -1.58 -10.37 4.57
CA TYR A 86 -2.78 -9.63 4.99
C TYR A 86 -4.09 -10.39 4.78
N LYS A 87 -4.06 -11.60 4.19
CA LYS A 87 -5.28 -12.31 3.76
C LYS A 87 -6.21 -12.64 4.91
N SER A 88 -5.67 -13.23 5.98
CA SER A 88 -6.47 -13.59 7.15
C SER A 88 -7.15 -12.37 7.78
N ASP A 89 -6.44 -11.25 7.90
CA ASP A 89 -7.02 -9.99 8.39
C ASP A 89 -8.08 -9.43 7.44
N TYR A 90 -7.81 -9.52 6.14
CA TYR A 90 -8.73 -9.02 5.14
C TYR A 90 -10.05 -9.79 5.18
N ASP A 91 -9.98 -11.12 5.21
CA ASP A 91 -11.15 -11.99 5.20
C ASP A 91 -11.96 -11.95 6.50
N THR A 92 -11.30 -11.77 7.65
CA THR A 92 -11.96 -11.81 8.96
C THR A 92 -12.39 -10.45 9.48
N ILE A 93 -11.71 -9.37 9.08
CA ILE A 93 -11.98 -8.01 9.56
C ILE A 93 -12.41 -7.11 8.40
N THR A 94 -11.57 -6.92 7.39
CA THR A 94 -11.85 -5.93 6.33
C THR A 94 -13.14 -6.23 5.59
N LYS A 95 -13.43 -7.49 5.25
CA LYS A 95 -14.70 -7.90 4.62
C LYS A 95 -15.94 -7.51 5.43
N THR A 96 -15.83 -7.43 6.76
CA THR A 96 -16.95 -7.00 7.63
C THR A 96 -17.15 -5.48 7.64
N LEU A 97 -16.17 -4.71 7.15
CA LEU A 97 -16.13 -3.24 7.20
C LEU A 97 -16.38 -2.58 5.85
N ILE A 98 -16.35 -3.34 4.75
CA ILE A 98 -16.53 -2.84 3.38
C ILE A 98 -17.95 -3.18 2.90
N SER A 99 -18.47 -2.34 2.00
CA SER A 99 -19.84 -2.46 1.50
C SER A 99 -19.96 -3.24 0.18
N ASP A 100 -18.82 -3.60 -0.41
CA ASP A 100 -18.72 -4.15 -1.76
C ASP A 100 -18.00 -5.52 -1.71
N GLU A 101 -18.29 -6.41 -2.66
CA GLU A 101 -17.73 -7.77 -2.75
C GLU A 101 -16.30 -7.81 -3.33
N VAL A 102 -15.40 -6.93 -2.88
CA VAL A 102 -13.99 -6.93 -3.30
C VAL A 102 -13.20 -7.95 -2.47
N THR A 103 -12.74 -9.01 -3.13
CA THR A 103 -11.91 -10.07 -2.54
C THR A 103 -10.49 -9.60 -2.23
N TYR A 104 -9.81 -10.31 -1.33
CA TYR A 104 -8.40 -10.09 -1.05
C TYR A 104 -7.56 -10.22 -2.32
N GLU A 105 -7.84 -11.24 -3.14
CA GLU A 105 -7.12 -11.54 -4.38
C GLU A 105 -7.23 -10.38 -5.39
N GLN A 106 -8.42 -9.79 -5.55
CA GLN A 106 -8.59 -8.62 -6.42
C GLN A 106 -7.79 -7.42 -5.93
N ALA A 107 -7.84 -7.13 -4.63
CA ALA A 107 -7.09 -6.01 -4.06
C ALA A 107 -5.56 -6.25 -4.13
N ALA A 108 -5.12 -7.48 -3.88
CA ALA A 108 -3.73 -7.92 -3.99
C ALA A 108 -3.20 -7.80 -5.44
N LEU A 109 -3.98 -8.22 -6.43
CA LEU A 109 -3.63 -8.09 -7.85
C LEU A 109 -3.47 -6.62 -8.24
N THR A 110 -4.38 -5.74 -7.80
CA THR A 110 -4.24 -4.30 -8.03
C THR A 110 -2.97 -3.74 -7.41
N LEU A 111 -2.65 -4.09 -6.16
CA LEU A 111 -1.42 -3.62 -5.54
C LEU A 111 -0.16 -4.16 -6.24
N ARG A 112 -0.20 -5.41 -6.70
CA ARG A 112 0.89 -6.01 -7.51
C ARG A 112 1.12 -5.24 -8.81
N GLU A 113 0.05 -4.85 -9.50
CA GLU A 113 0.14 -4.03 -10.71
C GLU A 113 0.73 -2.64 -10.43
N ILE A 114 0.25 -1.97 -9.36
CA ILE A 114 0.76 -0.67 -8.93
C ILE A 114 2.27 -0.76 -8.65
N ALA A 115 2.71 -1.78 -7.92
CA ALA A 115 4.12 -1.97 -7.61
C ALA A 115 4.98 -2.17 -8.87
N GLY A 116 4.43 -2.80 -9.91
CA GLY A 116 5.13 -2.94 -11.19
C GLY A 116 5.29 -1.63 -11.96
N LYS A 117 4.36 -0.68 -11.79
CA LYS A 117 4.30 0.60 -12.51
C LYS A 117 5.00 1.75 -11.78
N LEU A 118 5.04 1.71 -10.45
CA LEU A 118 5.40 2.85 -9.61
C LEU A 118 6.76 2.75 -8.91
N PHE A 119 7.22 1.53 -8.61
CA PHE A 119 8.49 1.24 -7.92
C PHE A 119 9.35 0.32 -8.77
#